data_AF-A0A2A6BQX7-F1
#
_entry.id   AF-A0A2A6BQX7-F1
#
_cell.length_a   1.000
_cell.length_b   1.000
_cell.length_c   1.000
_cell.angle_alpha   90.00
_cell.angle_beta   90.00
_cell.angle_gamma   90.00
#
_symmetry.space_group_name_H-M   'P 1'
#
loop_
_entity.id
_entity.type
_entity.pdbx_description
1 polymer ?
#
loop_
_entity_poly.entity_id
_entity_poly.type
_entity_poly.pdbx_seq_one_letter_code
_entity_poly.pdbx_strand_id
1 'polypeptide(L)'
;MSELSMLIGRLKNVVVRYANAGEGGLENCSRSSRAGLKFPVGRVHSKLKKSNYTKRVGAGASVYLAAVLEYLAAEMLELAGNAAKDLERKRIAPRHILLAVRNDEELDKLMPKVMIPEGGVLPNIRYVHVHNDPADKKVCTECMIYG
;
A
#
# COMPACT_ATOMS: atom_id res chain seq x y z
N MET A 1 9.47 10.98 -12.38
CA MET A 1 10.21 10.81 -11.11
C MET A 1 9.52 9.69 -10.37
N SER A 2 10.20 8.60 -10.06
CA SER A 2 9.56 7.44 -9.41
C SER A 2 9.02 7.85 -8.03
N GLU A 3 7.82 7.40 -7.68
CA GLU A 3 7.15 7.65 -6.39
C GLU A 3 8.02 7.28 -5.18
N LEU A 4 8.89 6.28 -5.37
CA LEU A 4 9.99 5.89 -4.47
C LEU A 4 10.93 7.02 -4.04
N SER A 5 11.19 8.02 -4.89
CA SER A 5 12.02 9.18 -4.53
C SER A 5 11.32 10.13 -3.55
N MET A 6 9.99 10.29 -3.68
CA MET A 6 9.16 11.06 -2.77
C MET A 6 9.03 10.37 -1.41
N LEU A 7 8.99 9.03 -1.43
CA LEU A 7 8.99 8.16 -0.25
C LEU A 7 10.26 8.31 0.60
N ILE A 8 11.44 8.21 -0.02
CA ILE A 8 12.72 8.33 0.70
C ILE A 8 12.82 9.72 1.36
N GLY A 9 12.35 10.77 0.67
CA GLY A 9 12.27 12.12 1.21
C GLY A 9 11.34 12.22 2.44
N ARG A 10 10.13 11.66 2.36
CA ARG A 10 9.19 11.64 3.48
C ARG A 10 9.68 10.82 4.67
N LEU A 11 10.20 9.61 4.45
CA LEU A 11 10.67 8.71 5.52
C LEU A 11 11.90 9.28 6.26
N LYS A 12 12.85 9.88 5.54
CA LYS A 12 14.00 10.57 6.16
C LYS A 12 13.54 11.68 7.10
N ASN A 13 12.54 12.47 6.66
CA ASN A 13 11.99 13.56 7.46
C ASN A 13 11.20 13.07 8.68
N VAL A 14 10.50 11.94 8.61
CA VAL A 14 9.73 11.38 9.74
C VAL A 14 10.64 10.99 10.91
N VAL A 15 11.72 10.26 10.63
CA VAL A 15 12.64 9.79 11.69
C VAL A 15 13.42 10.96 12.30
N VAL A 16 13.89 11.89 11.47
CA VAL A 16 14.60 13.10 11.94
C VAL A 16 13.69 13.97 12.80
N ARG A 17 12.43 14.18 12.41
CA ARG A 17 11.44 14.91 13.21
C ARG A 17 11.19 14.26 14.56
N TYR A 18 11.05 12.94 14.61
CA TYR A 18 10.83 12.23 15.87
C TYR A 18 12.03 12.33 16.83
N ALA A 19 13.26 12.32 16.31
CA ALA A 19 14.47 12.50 17.11
C ALA A 19 14.56 13.91 17.72
N ASN A 20 14.26 14.94 16.92
CA ASN A 20 14.33 16.34 17.34
C ASN A 20 13.13 16.75 18.24
N ALA A 21 12.02 16.01 18.20
CA ALA A 21 10.85 16.27 19.03
C ALA A 21 11.07 15.98 20.54
N GLY A 22 12.24 15.49 20.94
CA GLY A 22 12.59 15.19 22.35
C GLY A 22 13.03 16.39 23.18
N GLU A 23 13.32 17.54 22.57
CA GLU A 23 13.96 18.68 23.25
C GLU A 23 12.99 19.74 23.79
N GLY A 24 11.69 19.66 23.44
CA GLY A 24 10.64 20.55 23.95
C GLY A 24 9.78 19.86 25.01
N GLY A 25 9.91 20.27 26.26
CA GLY A 25 8.99 19.85 27.32
C GLY A 25 7.56 20.33 27.09
N LEU A 26 6.59 19.59 27.68
CA LEU A 26 5.20 20.00 27.95
C LEU A 26 4.18 19.94 26.79
N GLU A 27 3.90 18.74 26.27
CA GLU A 27 2.53 18.36 25.85
C GLU A 27 2.39 16.83 25.85
N ASN A 28 1.30 16.27 26.38
CA ASN A 28 0.98 14.83 26.36
C ASN A 28 0.57 14.37 24.95
N CYS A 29 1.47 14.53 23.99
CA CYS A 29 1.27 14.18 22.60
C CYS A 29 1.56 12.70 22.34
N SER A 30 0.74 12.06 21.51
CA SER A 30 0.95 10.66 21.14
C SER A 30 2.23 10.50 20.31
N ARG A 31 2.90 9.34 20.41
CA ARG A 31 4.09 9.04 19.59
C ARG A 31 3.81 9.12 18.08
N SER A 32 2.59 8.81 17.65
CA SER A 32 2.15 8.98 16.26
C SER A 32 2.06 10.44 15.86
N SER A 33 1.44 11.28 16.70
CA SER A 33 1.33 12.73 16.48
C SER A 33 2.71 13.38 16.39
N ARG A 34 3.65 13.01 17.28
CA ARG A 34 5.05 13.49 17.24
C ARG A 34 5.79 13.09 15.97
N ALA A 35 5.54 11.89 15.44
CA ALA A 35 6.14 11.42 14.20
C ALA A 35 5.43 11.93 12.93
N GLY A 36 4.24 12.55 13.06
CA GLY A 36 3.41 12.94 11.92
C GLY A 36 2.79 11.77 11.17
N LEU A 37 2.55 10.64 11.85
CA LEU A 37 2.01 9.41 11.26
C LEU A 37 0.53 9.22 11.63
N LYS A 38 -0.26 8.73 10.68
CA LYS A 38 -1.63 8.24 10.92
C LYS A 38 -1.63 6.88 11.60
N PHE A 39 -0.63 6.04 11.32
CA PHE A 39 -0.53 4.71 11.90
C PHE A 39 -0.15 4.75 13.40
N PRO A 40 -0.65 3.82 14.22
CA PRO A 40 -0.47 3.83 15.68
C PRO A 40 0.91 3.30 16.10
N VAL A 41 1.91 4.19 16.25
CA VAL A 41 3.29 3.88 16.63
C VAL A 41 3.35 3.14 17.98
N GLY A 42 2.54 3.56 18.95
CA GLY A 42 2.49 2.91 20.27
C GLY A 42 2.05 1.45 20.19
N ARG A 43 1.05 1.15 19.35
CA ARG A 43 0.55 -0.22 19.14
C ARG A 43 1.57 -1.09 18.42
N VAL A 44 2.25 -0.54 17.41
CA VAL A 44 3.35 -1.22 16.71
C VAL A 44 4.47 -1.56 17.69
N HIS A 45 4.88 -0.62 18.54
CA HIS A 45 5.88 -0.87 19.58
C HIS A 45 5.48 -1.99 20.54
N SER A 46 4.22 -2.00 21.01
CA SER A 46 3.72 -3.05 21.88
C SER A 46 3.69 -4.42 21.19
N LYS A 47 3.32 -4.48 19.91
CA LYS A 47 3.39 -5.72 19.11
C LYS A 47 4.82 -6.22 18.94
N LEU A 48 5.79 -5.33 18.70
CA LEU A 48 7.21 -5.68 18.61
C LEU A 48 7.78 -6.22 19.91
N LYS A 49 7.37 -5.68 21.06
CA LYS A 49 7.79 -6.21 22.38
C LYS A 49 7.20 -7.59 22.69
N LYS A 50 5.97 -7.87 22.22
CA LYS A 50 5.28 -9.14 22.47
C LYS A 50 5.72 -10.28 21.55
N SER A 51 6.34 -9.97 20.42
CA SER A 51 6.61 -10.94 19.34
C SER A 51 7.94 -11.70 19.50
N ASN A 52 8.66 -11.52 20.62
CA ASN A 52 9.90 -12.22 20.95
C ASN A 52 11.01 -12.16 19.86
N TYR A 53 10.93 -11.22 18.90
CA TYR A 53 11.96 -11.07 17.87
C TYR A 53 13.32 -10.69 18.45
N THR A 54 13.33 -9.82 19.47
CA THR A 54 14.55 -9.34 20.12
C THR A 54 14.31 -9.09 21.61
N LYS A 55 15.38 -9.07 22.40
CA LYS A 55 15.32 -8.75 23.84
C LYS A 55 14.97 -7.28 24.13
N ARG A 56 15.28 -6.36 23.21
CA ARG A 56 15.06 -4.92 23.34
C ARG A 56 14.64 -4.32 22.01
N VAL A 57 13.63 -3.45 22.04
CA VAL A 57 13.12 -2.72 20.86
C VAL A 57 13.43 -1.23 21.04
N GLY A 58 14.24 -0.67 20.13
CA GLY A 58 14.54 0.76 20.13
C GLY A 58 13.31 1.62 19.82
N ALA A 59 13.28 2.86 20.32
CA ALA A 59 12.16 3.78 20.10
C ALA A 59 11.94 4.10 18.60
N GLY A 60 13.04 4.30 17.86
CA GLY A 60 13.00 4.59 16.42
C GLY A 60 12.50 3.42 15.57
N ALA A 61 12.69 2.17 16.00
CA ALA A 61 12.27 0.99 15.24
C ALA A 61 10.75 0.94 15.06
N SER A 62 9.99 1.26 16.11
CA SER A 62 8.52 1.33 16.02
C SER A 62 8.01 2.47 15.14
N VAL A 63 8.74 3.59 15.09
CA VAL A 63 8.37 4.74 14.24
C VAL A 63 8.64 4.39 12.78
N TYR A 64 9.81 3.82 12.49
CA TYR A 64 10.18 3.41 11.14
C TYR A 64 9.21 2.36 10.58
N LEU A 65 8.92 1.30 11.36
CA LEU A 65 7.99 0.27 10.92
C LEU A 65 6.57 0.83 10.71
N ALA A 66 6.10 1.70 11.61
CA ALA A 66 4.78 2.33 11.44
C ALA A 66 4.72 3.17 10.16
N ALA A 67 5.79 3.91 9.83
CA ALA A 67 5.87 4.72 8.63
C ALA A 67 5.87 3.88 7.34
N VAL A 68 6.60 2.75 7.33
CA VAL A 68 6.61 1.82 6.19
C VAL A 68 5.23 1.19 5.99
N LEU A 69 4.56 0.78 7.08
CA LEU A 69 3.21 0.21 7.01
C LEU A 69 2.18 1.24 6.53
N GLU A 70 2.29 2.49 6.97
CA GLU A 70 1.42 3.59 6.51
C GLU A 70 1.61 3.85 5.02
N TYR A 71 2.86 3.83 4.56
CA TYR A 71 3.17 4.01 3.15
C TYR A 71 2.56 2.89 2.29
N LEU A 72 2.84 1.63 2.61
CA LEU A 72 2.32 0.50 1.83
C LEU A 72 0.79 0.51 1.78
N ALA A 73 0.13 0.88 2.89
CA ALA A 73 -1.32 1.01 2.92
C ALA A 73 -1.82 2.16 2.05
N ALA A 74 -1.13 3.31 2.04
CA ALA A 74 -1.49 4.45 1.20
C ALA A 74 -1.36 4.10 -0.29
N GLU A 75 -0.25 3.50 -0.69
CA GLU A 75 0.04 3.05 -2.07
C GLU A 75 -1.03 2.09 -2.57
N MET A 76 -1.32 1.04 -1.79
CA MET A 76 -2.36 0.07 -2.13
C MET A 76 -3.75 0.73 -2.26
N LEU A 77 -4.08 1.70 -1.40
CA LEU A 77 -5.37 2.39 -1.44
C LEU A 77 -5.47 3.39 -2.59
N GLU A 78 -4.37 4.01 -2.99
CA GLU A 78 -4.31 4.90 -4.15
C GLU A 78 -4.56 4.14 -5.44
N LEU A 79 -3.83 3.05 -5.67
CA LEU A 79 -4.01 2.18 -6.83
C LEU A 79 -5.39 1.52 -6.86
N ALA A 80 -5.88 1.00 -5.71
CA ALA A 80 -7.22 0.42 -5.63
C ALA A 80 -8.33 1.46 -5.78
N GLY A 81 -8.09 2.70 -5.35
CA GLY A 81 -8.99 3.83 -5.54
C GLY A 81 -9.09 4.25 -7.01
N ASN A 82 -7.96 4.26 -7.72
CA ASN A 82 -7.92 4.49 -9.17
C ASN A 82 -8.68 3.38 -9.92
N ALA A 83 -8.41 2.11 -9.60
CA ALA A 83 -9.15 0.99 -10.18
C ALA A 83 -10.66 1.05 -9.89
N ALA A 84 -11.06 1.49 -8.69
CA ALA A 84 -12.48 1.69 -8.36
C ALA A 84 -13.10 2.80 -9.22
N LYS A 85 -12.36 3.89 -9.45
CA LYS A 85 -12.80 5.03 -10.25
C LYS A 85 -12.94 4.67 -11.72
N ASP A 86 -12.01 3.88 -12.27
CA ASP A 86 -12.06 3.38 -13.65
C ASP A 86 -13.30 2.49 -13.88
N LEU A 87 -13.75 1.80 -12.84
CA LEU A 87 -14.96 0.98 -12.81
C LEU A 87 -16.22 1.79 -12.41
N GLU A 88 -16.11 3.11 -12.32
CA GLU A 88 -17.17 4.04 -11.92
C GLU A 88 -17.81 3.72 -10.55
N ARG A 89 -17.06 3.08 -9.65
CA ARG A 89 -17.49 2.74 -8.30
C ARG A 89 -16.92 3.71 -7.28
N LYS A 90 -17.77 4.20 -6.37
CA LYS A 90 -17.36 5.07 -5.25
C LYS A 90 -16.76 4.32 -4.07
N ARG A 91 -16.91 2.99 -4.01
CA ARG A 91 -16.45 2.13 -2.90
C ARG A 91 -15.42 1.12 -3.41
N ILE A 92 -14.32 0.97 -2.68
CA ILE A 92 -13.32 -0.04 -2.95
C ILE A 92 -13.89 -1.43 -2.60
N ALA A 93 -13.80 -2.36 -3.55
CA ALA A 93 -14.19 -3.76 -3.41
C ALA A 93 -12.96 -4.69 -3.57
N PRO A 94 -13.03 -5.97 -3.17
CA PRO A 94 -11.88 -6.90 -3.28
C PRO A 94 -11.33 -7.01 -4.71
N ARG A 95 -12.19 -6.90 -5.73
CA ARG A 95 -11.80 -6.83 -7.15
C ARG A 95 -10.82 -5.68 -7.43
N HIS A 96 -11.06 -4.48 -6.90
CA HIS A 96 -10.22 -3.31 -7.15
C HIS A 96 -8.84 -3.49 -6.52
N ILE A 97 -8.77 -4.13 -5.36
CA ILE A 97 -7.51 -4.46 -4.69
C ILE A 97 -6.73 -5.48 -5.52
N LEU A 98 -7.38 -6.51 -6.07
CA LEU A 98 -6.72 -7.47 -6.96
C LEU A 98 -6.16 -6.78 -8.21
N LEU A 99 -6.95 -5.94 -8.88
CA LEU A 99 -6.51 -5.24 -10.08
C LEU A 99 -5.30 -4.34 -9.78
N ALA A 100 -5.34 -3.59 -8.68
CA ALA A 100 -4.22 -2.77 -8.23
C ALA A 100 -2.96 -3.60 -7.96
N VAL A 101 -3.06 -4.70 -7.20
CA VAL A 101 -1.90 -5.51 -6.82
C VAL A 101 -1.29 -6.25 -8.02
N ARG A 102 -2.12 -6.76 -8.93
CA ARG A 102 -1.64 -7.59 -10.06
C ARG A 102 -1.19 -6.78 -11.27
N ASN A 103 -1.64 -5.53 -11.40
CA ASN A 103 -1.17 -4.62 -12.45
C ASN A 103 0.08 -3.84 -12.05
N ASP A 104 0.38 -3.76 -10.75
CA ASP A 104 1.61 -3.14 -10.26
C ASP A 104 2.73 -4.17 -10.07
N GLU A 105 3.89 -3.91 -10.68
CA GLU A 105 5.01 -4.86 -10.65
C GLU A 105 5.65 -5.01 -9.26
N GLU A 106 5.67 -3.95 -8.45
CA GLU A 106 6.32 -3.96 -7.14
C GLU A 106 5.46 -4.72 -6.13
N LEU A 107 4.14 -4.49 -6.16
CA LEU A 107 3.17 -5.19 -5.33
C LEU A 107 3.00 -6.66 -5.71
N ASP A 108 3.01 -7.01 -6.99
CA ASP A 108 2.93 -8.42 -7.42
C ASP A 108 4.17 -9.20 -6.95
N LYS A 109 5.36 -8.59 -7.03
CA LYS A 109 6.62 -9.15 -6.50
C LYS A 109 6.62 -9.24 -4.97
N LEU A 110 6.00 -8.29 -4.28
CA LEU A 110 5.89 -8.29 -2.82
C LEU A 110 4.94 -9.38 -2.31
N MET A 111 3.89 -9.71 -3.07
CA MET A 111 2.79 -10.60 -2.65
C MET A 111 2.55 -11.81 -3.58
N PRO A 112 3.58 -12.59 -3.96
CA PRO A 112 3.43 -13.62 -5.00
C PRO A 112 2.51 -14.77 -4.59
N LYS A 113 2.44 -15.08 -3.29
CA LYS A 113 1.68 -16.21 -2.73
C LYS A 113 0.42 -15.78 -1.97
N VAL A 114 0.03 -14.51 -2.06
CA VAL A 114 -1.16 -14.02 -1.36
C VAL A 114 -2.39 -14.22 -2.24
N MET A 115 -3.42 -14.85 -1.68
CA MET A 115 -4.74 -14.99 -2.30
C MET A 115 -5.66 -13.88 -1.77
N ILE A 116 -6.25 -13.11 -2.68
CA ILE A 116 -7.23 -12.08 -2.34
C ILE A 116 -8.62 -12.69 -2.53
N PRO A 117 -9.37 -12.94 -1.44
CA PRO A 117 -10.71 -13.51 -1.55
C PRO A 117 -11.62 -12.55 -2.33
N GLU A 118 -12.55 -13.09 -3.12
CA GLU A 118 -13.51 -12.32 -3.94
C GLU A 118 -12.87 -11.38 -4.99
N GLY A 119 -11.57 -11.50 -5.24
CA GLY A 119 -10.87 -10.68 -6.24
C GLY A 119 -11.08 -11.16 -7.68
N GLY A 120 -11.29 -12.47 -7.89
CA GLY A 120 -11.27 -13.09 -9.23
C GLY A 120 -9.84 -13.19 -9.80
N VAL A 121 -9.70 -13.04 -11.12
CA VAL A 121 -8.41 -13.04 -11.83
C VAL A 121 -8.29 -11.89 -12.81
N LEU A 122 -7.05 -11.48 -13.16
CA LEU A 122 -6.86 -10.54 -14.25
C LEU A 122 -7.38 -11.16 -15.56
N PRO A 123 -8.17 -10.42 -16.34
CA PRO A 123 -8.61 -10.90 -17.63
C PRO A 123 -7.41 -11.10 -18.57
N ASN A 124 -7.22 -12.34 -19.05
CA ASN A 124 -6.10 -12.69 -19.92
C ASN A 124 -6.56 -13.73 -20.96
N ILE A 125 -6.69 -13.31 -22.21
CA ILE A 125 -7.05 -14.17 -23.34
C ILE A 125 -5.80 -14.40 -24.18
N ARG A 126 -5.41 -15.66 -24.37
CA ARG A 126 -4.29 -16.02 -25.25
C ARG A 126 -4.71 -15.88 -26.72
N TYR A 127 -3.83 -15.32 -27.55
CA TYR A 127 -4.07 -15.07 -28.99
C TYR A 127 -4.55 -16.29 -29.79
N VAL A 128 -4.22 -17.51 -29.35
CA VAL A 128 -4.65 -18.76 -30.00
C VAL A 128 -6.18 -18.94 -29.99
N HIS A 129 -6.89 -18.25 -29.08
CA HIS A 129 -8.34 -18.41 -28.88
C HIS A 129 -9.15 -17.21 -29.41
N VAL A 130 -8.50 -16.23 -30.03
CA VAL A 130 -9.17 -15.05 -30.59
C VAL A 130 -9.43 -15.31 -32.07
N HIS A 131 -10.68 -15.20 -32.51
CA HIS A 131 -10.99 -15.19 -33.93
C HIS A 131 -10.32 -13.96 -34.58
N ASN A 132 -9.67 -14.13 -35.73
CA ASN A 132 -8.87 -13.10 -36.39
C ASN A 132 -9.73 -12.01 -37.04
N ASP A 133 -10.62 -11.38 -36.28
CA ASP A 133 -11.36 -10.20 -36.71
C ASP A 133 -10.62 -8.92 -36.28
N PRO A 134 -10.38 -7.97 -37.20
CA PRO A 134 -9.63 -6.75 -36.91
C PRO A 134 -10.35 -5.78 -35.93
N ALA A 135 -11.64 -6.01 -35.65
CA ALA A 135 -12.44 -5.23 -34.70
C ALA A 135 -12.31 -5.68 -33.23
N ASP A 136 -11.99 -6.95 -32.97
CA ASP A 136 -11.97 -7.54 -31.62
C ASP A 136 -10.77 -7.10 -30.75
N LYS A 137 -9.74 -6.53 -31.38
CA LYS A 137 -8.56 -6.00 -30.68
C LYS A 137 -8.86 -4.79 -29.79
N LYS A 138 -9.93 -4.04 -30.09
CA LYS A 138 -10.37 -2.88 -29.26
C LYS A 138 -11.33 -3.29 -28.14
N VAL A 139 -12.17 -4.29 -28.40
CA VAL A 139 -13.18 -4.79 -27.43
C VAL A 139 -12.50 -5.41 -26.20
N CYS A 140 -11.35 -6.04 -26.37
CA CYS A 140 -10.61 -6.69 -25.28
C CYS A 140 -10.13 -5.72 -24.17
N THR A 141 -9.99 -4.42 -24.43
CA THR A 141 -9.59 -3.48 -23.36
C THR A 141 -10.78 -2.73 -22.74
N GLU A 142 -11.82 -2.42 -23.51
CA GLU A 142 -12.98 -1.66 -23.02
C GLU A 142 -14.04 -2.55 -22.32
N CYS A 143 -14.30 -3.76 -22.83
CA CYS A 143 -15.28 -4.67 -22.20
C CYS A 143 -14.74 -5.40 -20.96
N MET A 144 -13.44 -5.34 -20.67
CA MET A 144 -12.84 -6.02 -19.51
C MET A 144 -12.79 -5.17 -18.23
N ILE A 145 -13.23 -3.91 -18.33
CA ILE A 145 -13.43 -3.00 -17.19
C ILE A 145 -14.92 -3.03 -16.78
N TYR A 146 -15.87 -2.91 -17.71
CA TYR A 146 -17.29 -2.66 -17.37
C TYR A 146 -18.21 -3.89 -17.20
N GLY A 147 -17.69 -5.03 -16.72
CA GLY A 147 -18.48 -6.25 -16.42
C GLY A 147 -18.80 -6.40 -14.94
#